data_AF-A0A0S8E044-F1
#
_entry.id   AF-A0A0S8E044-F1
#
_cell.length_a   1.000
_cell.length_b   1.000
_cell.length_c   1.000
_cell.angle_alpha   90.00
_cell.angle_beta   90.00
_cell.angle_gamma   90.00
#
_symmetry.space_group_name_H-M   'P 1'
#
loop_
_entity.id
_entity.type
_entity.pdbx_description
1 polymer ?
#
loop_
_entity_poly.entity_id
_entity_poly.type
_entity_poly.pdbx_seq_one_letter_code
_entity_poly.pdbx_strand_id
1 'polypeptide(L)'
;MELTVEQEADVQKIMAEIDCPRDFHCCKSGFEHLAPVKVMSDNAVVCPKAREYLCRMATKFGLNSILSIMLCRCPLRRYAALELGR
;
A
#
# COMPACT_ATOMS: atom_id res chain seq x y z
N MET A 1 4.52 12.63 -12.35
CA MET A 1 5.68 11.84 -12.79
C MET A 1 5.14 10.75 -13.70
N GLU A 2 5.55 10.74 -14.96
CA GLU A 2 5.24 9.65 -15.89
C GLU A 2 6.00 8.39 -15.45
N LEU A 3 5.33 7.24 -15.49
CA LEU A 3 5.95 5.95 -15.23
C LEU A 3 6.69 5.50 -16.50
N THR A 4 7.75 4.72 -16.35
CA THR A 4 8.35 4.03 -17.50
C THR A 4 7.44 2.89 -17.95
N VAL A 5 7.59 2.43 -19.19
CA VAL A 5 6.84 1.27 -19.72
C VAL A 5 6.98 0.03 -18.81
N GLU A 6 8.17 -0.18 -18.25
CA GLU A 6 8.44 -1.28 -17.32
C GLU A 6 7.68 -1.10 -15.99
N GLN A 7 7.68 0.11 -15.43
CA GLN A 7 6.95 0.43 -14.21
C GLN A 7 5.42 0.32 -14.41
N GLU A 8 4.91 0.69 -15.57
CA GLU A 8 3.49 0.51 -15.92
C GLU A 8 3.12 -0.97 -16.01
N ALA A 9 3.96 -1.79 -16.65
CA ALA A 9 3.75 -3.23 -16.75
C ALA A 9 3.77 -3.90 -15.36
N ASP A 10 4.70 -3.53 -14.49
CA ASP A 10 4.77 -4.02 -13.11
C ASP A 10 3.53 -3.64 -12.31
N VAL A 11 3.08 -2.38 -12.40
CA VAL A 11 1.85 -1.92 -11.75
C VAL A 11 0.63 -2.71 -12.24
N GLN A 12 0.50 -2.93 -13.55
CA GLN A 12 -0.60 -3.70 -14.11
C GLN A 12 -0.58 -5.16 -13.65
N LYS A 13 0.59 -5.79 -13.60
CA LYS A 13 0.75 -7.16 -13.09
C LYS A 13 0.35 -7.26 -11.63
N ILE A 14 0.85 -6.34 -10.80
CA ILE A 14 0.48 -6.26 -9.39
C ILE A 14 -1.03 -6.07 -9.22
N MET A 15 -1.65 -5.19 -10.02
CA MET A 15 -3.10 -4.96 -9.99
C MET A 15 -3.91 -6.20 -10.40
N ALA A 16 -3.42 -6.98 -11.36
CA ALA A 16 -4.07 -8.22 -11.81
C ALA A 16 -4.04 -9.33 -10.75
N GLU A 17 -2.99 -9.38 -9.93
CA GLU A 17 -2.81 -10.38 -8.87
C GLU A 17 -3.46 -9.98 -7.53
N ILE A 18 -3.77 -8.70 -7.35
CA ILE A 18 -4.39 -8.20 -6.12
C ILE A 18 -5.90 -8.46 -6.12
N ASP A 19 -6.36 -9.29 -5.19
CA ASP A 19 -7.77 -9.34 -4.79
C ASP A 19 -8.07 -8.22 -3.79
N CYS A 20 -8.16 -6.98 -4.29
CA CYS A 20 -8.57 -5.84 -3.47
C CYS A 20 -10.09 -5.90 -3.30
N PRO A 21 -10.63 -5.87 -2.06
CA PRO A 21 -12.06 -5.71 -1.87
C PRO A 21 -12.50 -4.42 -2.59
N ARG A 22 -13.41 -4.54 -3.56
CA ARG A 22 -13.84 -3.47 -4.51
C ARG A 22 -14.34 -2.18 -3.84
N ASP A 23 -14.48 -2.17 -2.52
CA ASP A 23 -14.94 -1.02 -1.74
C ASP A 23 -13.84 -0.02 -1.36
N PHE A 24 -12.57 -0.33 -1.58
CA PHE A 24 -11.48 0.61 -1.26
C PHE A 24 -11.36 1.74 -2.29
N HIS A 25 -11.19 2.97 -1.77
CA HIS A 25 -11.04 4.20 -2.56
C HIS A 25 -9.93 4.10 -3.62
N CYS A 26 -8.80 3.46 -3.28
CA CYS A 26 -7.67 3.28 -4.21
C CYS A 26 -8.03 2.40 -5.41
N CYS A 27 -8.82 1.34 -5.22
CA CYS A 27 -9.29 0.49 -6.31
C CYS A 27 -10.32 1.24 -7.17
N LYS A 28 -11.24 1.98 -6.52
CA LYS A 28 -12.25 2.81 -7.21
C LYS A 28 -11.65 3.92 -8.06
N SER A 29 -10.49 4.45 -7.68
CA SER A 29 -9.78 5.48 -8.44
C SER A 29 -8.81 4.93 -9.49
N GLY A 30 -8.87 3.64 -9.84
CA GLY A 30 -7.88 3.03 -10.74
C GLY A 30 -6.43 3.15 -10.24
N PHE A 31 -6.24 3.24 -8.92
CA PHE A 31 -4.95 3.48 -8.27
C PHE A 31 -4.26 4.82 -8.58
N GLU A 32 -4.97 5.78 -9.17
CA GLU A 32 -4.48 7.16 -9.29
C GLU A 32 -4.27 7.83 -7.93
N HIS A 33 -5.08 7.46 -6.94
CA HIS A 33 -5.04 8.00 -5.57
C HIS A 33 -4.67 6.93 -4.55
N LEU A 34 -3.40 6.49 -4.58
CA LEU A 34 -2.83 5.66 -3.51
C LEU A 34 -2.74 6.48 -2.22
N ALA A 35 -3.28 5.94 -1.12
CA ALA A 35 -3.05 6.58 0.18
C ALA A 35 -1.55 6.50 0.50
N PRO A 36 -0.95 7.59 1.01
CA PRO A 36 0.48 7.63 1.31
C PRO A 36 0.80 6.59 2.39
N VAL A 37 1.94 5.92 2.22
CA VAL A 37 2.54 5.05 3.24
C VAL A 37 3.88 5.63 3.64
N LYS A 38 4.36 5.27 4.82
CA LYS A 38 5.68 5.68 5.31
C LYS A 38 6.63 4.48 5.24
N VAL A 39 7.71 4.59 4.49
CA VAL A 39 8.78 3.58 4.52
C VAL A 39 9.42 3.61 5.91
N MET A 40 9.41 2.46 6.59
CA MET A 40 10.06 2.25 7.89
C MET A 40 11.34 1.44 7.75
N SER A 41 11.38 0.52 6.78
CA SER A 41 12.57 -0.20 6.32
C SER A 41 12.34 -0.74 4.92
N ASP A 42 13.38 -1.31 4.30
CA ASP A 42 13.34 -1.94 2.97
C ASP A 42 12.21 -2.97 2.82
N ASN A 43 11.80 -3.58 3.93
CA ASN A 43 10.75 -4.60 3.94
C ASN A 43 9.46 -4.15 4.64
N ALA A 44 9.39 -2.95 5.20
CA ALA A 44 8.26 -2.50 5.99
C ALA A 44 7.80 -1.09 5.59
N VAL A 45 6.54 -1.00 5.16
CA VAL A 45 5.83 0.26 4.98
C VAL A 45 4.71 0.35 5.99
N VAL A 46 4.53 1.52 6.57
CA VAL A 46 3.58 1.81 7.64
C VAL A 46 2.44 2.62 7.05
N CYS A 47 1.21 2.28 7.43
CA CYS A 47 0.09 3.15 7.18
C CYS A 47 0.09 4.32 8.20
N PRO A 48 0.12 5.59 7.75
CA PRO A 48 0.01 6.75 8.62
C PRO A 48 -1.44 7.11 9.02
N LYS A 49 -2.47 6.59 8.34
CA LYS A 49 -3.87 6.97 8.60
C LYS A 49 -4.58 5.97 9.53
N ALA A 50 -4.97 6.48 10.71
CA ALA A 50 -5.64 5.77 11.80
C ALA A 50 -6.98 5.06 11.45
N ARG A 51 -7.53 5.22 10.23
CA ARG A 51 -8.75 4.51 9.77
C ARG A 51 -8.47 3.26 8.91
N GLU A 52 -7.20 2.89 8.72
CA GLU A 52 -6.82 1.70 7.95
C GLU A 52 -6.95 0.36 8.68
N TYR A 53 -7.44 0.32 9.92
CA TYR A 53 -7.91 -0.94 10.52
C TYR A 53 -9.02 -1.62 9.69
N LEU A 54 -9.66 -0.86 8.79
CA LEU A 54 -10.62 -1.40 7.81
C LEU A 54 -9.94 -2.09 6.62
N CYS A 55 -8.69 -1.73 6.32
CA CYS A 55 -7.95 -2.35 5.22
C CYS A 55 -7.59 -3.79 5.59
N ARG A 56 -8.16 -4.75 4.87
CA ARG A 56 -7.84 -6.18 5.04
C ARG A 56 -6.36 -6.49 4.80
N MET A 57 -5.65 -5.61 4.10
CA MET A 57 -4.22 -5.71 3.85
C MET A 57 -3.36 -4.99 4.91
N ALA A 58 -3.96 -4.32 5.89
CA ALA A 58 -3.22 -3.76 7.02
C ALA A 58 -3.12 -4.80 8.14
N THR A 59 -1.94 -4.96 8.71
CA THR A 59 -1.71 -5.86 9.84
C THR A 59 -1.13 -5.09 11.01
N LYS A 60 -1.72 -5.28 12.18
CA LYS A 60 -1.21 -4.72 13.43
C LYS A 60 0.07 -5.47 13.83
N PHE A 61 1.15 -4.73 14.03
CA PHE A 61 2.43 -5.23 14.53
C PHE A 61 2.78 -4.50 15.82
N GLY A 62 3.00 -5.25 16.91
CA GLY A 62 3.31 -4.69 18.23
C GLY A 62 2.49 -5.35 19.35
N LEU A 63 3.07 -5.37 20.55
CA LEU A 63 2.57 -6.15 21.69
C LEU A 63 1.39 -5.48 22.42
N ASN A 64 1.26 -4.15 22.37
CA ASN A 64 0.30 -3.39 23.20
C ASN A 64 -0.37 -2.26 22.40
N SER A 65 -1.58 -1.84 22.78
CA SER A 65 -2.38 -0.80 22.08
C SER A 65 -1.72 0.60 22.01
N ILE A 66 -0.69 0.84 22.81
CA ILE A 66 0.04 2.13 22.87
C ILE A 66 1.23 2.14 21.89
N LEU A 67 1.74 0.96 21.50
CA LEU A 67 2.95 0.81 20.67
C LEU A 67 2.70 -0.07 19.43
N SER A 68 1.46 -0.07 18.91
CA SER A 68 1.12 -0.86 17.74
C SER A 68 1.24 -0.06 16.46
N ILE A 69 2.05 -0.55 15.53
CA ILE A 69 2.24 -0.02 14.19
C ILE A 69 1.34 -0.80 13.23
N MET A 70 0.69 -0.11 12.28
CA MET A 70 -0.07 -0.76 11.22
C MET A 70 0.81 -0.92 9.99
N LEU A 71 1.26 -2.15 9.73
CA LEU A 71 2.02 -2.50 8.54
C LEU A 71 1.08 -2.62 7.34
N CYS A 72 1.43 -1.98 6.23
CA CYS A 72 0.69 -2.13 4.97
C CYS A 72 1.28 -3.29 4.16
N ARG A 73 0.46 -4.30 3.88
CA ARG A 73 0.80 -5.45 3.03
C ARG A 73 0.29 -5.31 1.60
N CYS A 74 -0.27 -4.15 1.22
CA CYS A 74 -0.72 -3.92 -0.15
C CYS A 74 0.51 -3.96 -1.08
N PRO A 75 0.59 -4.91 -2.02
CA PRO A 75 1.75 -5.04 -2.90
C PRO A 75 1.98 -3.77 -3.72
N LEU A 76 0.89 -3.16 -4.18
CA LEU A 76 0.95 -1.95 -4.99
C LEU A 76 1.48 -0.73 -4.20
N ARG A 77 1.05 -0.53 -2.96
CA ARG A 77 1.57 0.57 -2.13
C ARG A 77 3.01 0.32 -1.69
N ARG A 78 3.40 -0.94 -1.50
CA ARG A 78 4.79 -1.32 -1.25
C ARG A 78 5.67 -0.98 -2.45
N TYR A 79 5.27 -1.42 -3.65
CA TYR A 79 5.97 -1.11 -4.88
C TYR A 79 6.07 0.40 -5.11
N ALA A 80 4.95 1.11 -4.94
CA ALA A 80 4.94 2.57 -5.07
C ALA A 80 5.91 3.26 -4.11
N ALA A 81 5.99 2.82 -2.85
CA ALA A 81 6.84 3.47 -1.85
C ALA A 81 8.31 3.06 -1.93
N LEU A 82 8.60 1.80 -2.26
CA LEU A 82 9.96 1.25 -2.27
C LEU A 82 10.65 1.42 -3.63
N GLU A 83 9.93 1.19 -4.73
CA GLU A 83 10.50 1.19 -6.08
C GLU A 83 10.25 2.51 -6.82
N LEU A 84 9.10 3.17 -6.57
CA LEU A 84 8.75 4.44 -7.22
C LEU A 84 9.04 5.67 -6.35
N GLY A 85 9.45 5.48 -5.09
CA GLY A 85 9.74 6.56 -4.13
C GLY A 85 8.54 7.47 -3.81
N ARG A 86 7.32 6.93 -3.84
CA ARG A 86 6.04 7.66 -3.65
C ARG A 86 5.44 7.52 -2.25
#